data_AF-A0A238U7T5-F1
#
_entry.id   AF-A0A238U7T5-F1
#
_cell.length_a   1.000
_cell.length_b   1.000
_cell.length_c   1.000
_cell.angle_alpha   90.00
_cell.angle_beta   90.00
_cell.angle_gamma   90.00
#
_symmetry.space_group_name_H-M   'P 1'
#
loop_
_entity.id
_entity.type
_entity.pdbx_description
1 polymer ?
#
loop_
_entity_poly.entity_id
_entity_poly.type
_entity_poly.pdbx_seq_one_letter_code
_entity_poly.pdbx_strand_id
1 'polypeptide(L)'
;MSLFIPTYFSPISQYAAILQSDGIIFEQEDNFQKQTYRNRCYIYGANGKLSLNVPVKHLKSTSGRKKTKDTLIENDFPWQSQHFKSIKTAYQSSPYFEFFEDDISNIFSKNYVYLVDLNIDTYLFVTDALQISQEYSKTKTYEMTPSLNDYRELAIAKNGVFVATKEYTQMFDHKHGFIPNLSILDLLFMEGPNALTYLEDTNI
;
A
#
# COMPACT_ATOMS: atom_id res chain seq x y z
N MET A 1 -14.20 14.53 1.86
CA MET A 1 -13.23 14.25 0.79
C MET A 1 -11.84 14.52 1.34
N SER A 2 -10.93 13.55 1.25
CA SER A 2 -9.60 13.61 1.88
C SER A 2 -8.51 13.28 0.86
N LEU A 3 -7.31 13.87 1.06
CA LEU A 3 -6.18 13.77 0.15
C LEU A 3 -5.18 12.70 0.61
N PHE A 4 -4.80 11.81 -0.29
CA PHE A 4 -3.86 10.71 -0.02
C PHE A 4 -2.81 10.61 -1.12
N ILE A 5 -1.66 10.02 -0.81
CA ILE A 5 -0.76 9.52 -1.85
C ILE A 5 -1.19 8.10 -2.23
N PRO A 6 -1.34 7.74 -3.51
CA PRO A 6 -1.53 6.34 -3.91
C PRO A 6 -0.24 5.56 -3.61
N THR A 7 -0.35 4.46 -2.88
CA THR A 7 0.81 3.68 -2.38
C THR A 7 0.69 2.20 -2.77
N TYR A 8 1.81 1.47 -2.72
CA TYR A 8 1.86 0.07 -3.13
C TYR A 8 1.44 -0.79 -1.93
N PHE A 9 0.26 -1.41 -2.00
CA PHE A 9 -0.35 -2.16 -0.88
C PHE A 9 -0.19 -1.43 0.46
N SER A 10 -0.89 -0.30 0.58
CA SER A 10 -0.73 0.70 1.64
C SER A 10 -0.70 0.11 3.05
N PRO A 11 -0.06 0.80 4.01
CA PRO A 11 -0.12 0.39 5.41
C PRO A 11 -1.56 0.41 5.92
N ILE A 12 -1.84 -0.39 6.95
CA ILE A 12 -3.14 -0.45 7.64
C ILE A 12 -3.66 0.96 7.99
N SER A 13 -2.79 1.84 8.47
CA SER A 13 -3.14 3.21 8.82
C SER A 13 -3.77 4.00 7.67
N GLN A 14 -3.30 3.78 6.45
CA GLN A 14 -3.84 4.50 5.29
C GLN A 14 -5.24 3.98 4.93
N TYR A 15 -5.52 2.68 5.06
CA TYR A 15 -6.84 2.13 4.79
C TYR A 15 -7.87 2.49 5.87
N ALA A 16 -7.46 2.56 7.14
CA ALA A 16 -8.32 3.07 8.20
C ALA A 16 -8.70 4.55 7.95
N ALA A 17 -7.74 5.38 7.53
CA ALA A 17 -8.01 6.78 7.18
C ALA A 17 -8.92 6.92 5.93
N ILE A 18 -8.75 6.03 4.95
CA ILE A 18 -9.61 5.95 3.76
C ILE A 18 -11.05 5.62 4.15
N LEU A 19 -11.25 4.60 5.00
CA LEU A 19 -12.58 4.19 5.47
C LEU A 19 -13.30 5.29 6.25
N GLN A 20 -12.56 6.09 7.01
CA GLN A 20 -13.10 7.21 7.79
C GLN A 20 -13.31 8.49 6.97
N SER A 21 -13.02 8.46 5.66
CA SER A 21 -13.17 9.61 4.77
C SER A 21 -14.41 9.49 3.90
N ASP A 22 -15.17 10.59 3.73
CA ASP A 22 -16.34 10.63 2.84
C ASP A 22 -16.02 10.45 1.35
N GLY A 23 -14.74 10.51 0.98
CA GLY A 23 -14.29 10.34 -0.40
C GLY A 23 -12.79 10.56 -0.54
N ILE A 24 -12.22 10.08 -1.64
CA ILE A 24 -10.78 9.94 -1.82
C ILE A 24 -10.29 10.79 -2.98
N ILE A 25 -9.21 11.54 -2.75
CA ILE A 25 -8.42 12.18 -3.80
C ILE A 25 -7.00 11.65 -3.71
N PHE A 26 -6.50 11.06 -4.79
CA PHE A 26 -5.10 10.67 -4.91
C PHE A 26 -4.25 11.80 -5.50
N GLU A 27 -3.27 12.25 -4.73
CA GLU A 27 -2.25 13.18 -5.16
C GLU A 27 -1.23 12.48 -6.08
N GLN A 28 -1.08 13.00 -7.30
CA GLN A 28 -0.17 12.48 -8.32
C GLN A 28 0.71 13.57 -8.97
N GLU A 29 0.44 14.85 -8.67
CA GLU A 29 1.14 16.02 -9.22
C GLU A 29 2.33 16.45 -8.35
N ASP A 30 2.50 15.84 -7.18
CA ASP A 30 3.67 15.99 -6.34
C ASP A 30 4.94 15.37 -6.98
N ASN A 31 6.07 15.54 -6.29
CA ASN A 31 7.32 14.93 -6.71
C ASN A 31 7.50 13.57 -6.06
N PHE A 32 8.07 12.61 -6.80
CA PHE A 32 8.41 11.30 -6.27
C PHE A 32 9.40 11.42 -5.10
N GLN A 33 9.02 10.83 -3.97
CA GLN A 33 9.82 10.80 -2.76
C GLN A 33 10.34 9.39 -2.48
N LYS A 34 11.66 9.26 -2.36
CA LYS A 34 12.29 8.03 -1.87
C LYS A 34 11.89 7.79 -0.42
N GLN A 35 12.04 6.54 0.02
CA GLN A 35 11.74 6.16 1.41
C GLN A 35 10.26 6.25 1.81
N THR A 36 9.36 6.11 0.84
CA THR A 36 7.91 6.19 1.02
C THR A 36 7.22 4.90 0.54
N TYR A 37 5.97 4.70 0.96
CA TYR A 37 5.10 3.60 0.55
C TYR A 37 4.66 3.67 -0.92
N ARG A 38 5.00 4.74 -1.65
CA ARG A 38 4.75 4.85 -3.11
C ARG A 38 5.27 3.62 -3.86
N ASN A 39 6.47 3.15 -3.49
CA ASN A 39 7.14 2.04 -4.17
C ASN A 39 7.55 0.91 -3.23
N ARG A 40 6.96 0.81 -2.03
CA ARG A 40 7.24 -0.29 -1.11
C ARG A 40 6.06 -0.61 -0.22
N CYS A 41 6.03 -1.82 0.28
CA CYS A 41 5.23 -2.21 1.44
C CYS A 41 6.07 -3.06 2.40
N TYR A 42 5.53 -3.30 3.59
CA TYR A 42 6.12 -4.22 4.56
C TYR A 42 5.15 -5.35 4.86
N ILE A 43 5.61 -6.58 4.79
CA ILE A 43 4.85 -7.78 5.14
C ILE A 43 5.57 -8.53 6.26
N TYR A 44 4.90 -9.52 6.85
CA TYR A 44 5.49 -10.38 7.87
C TYR A 44 6.07 -11.64 7.23
N GLY A 45 7.39 -11.67 7.03
CA GLY A 45 8.09 -12.88 6.58
C GLY A 45 8.57 -13.74 7.76
N ALA A 46 9.03 -14.96 7.45
CA ALA A 46 9.54 -15.89 8.48
C ALA A 46 10.70 -15.32 9.34
N ASN A 47 11.44 -14.35 8.79
CA ASN A 47 12.56 -13.67 9.45
C ASN A 47 12.19 -12.27 9.99
N GLY A 48 10.90 -11.99 10.21
CA GLY A 48 10.42 -10.70 10.68
C GLY A 48 9.91 -9.79 9.56
N LYS A 49 9.97 -8.47 9.81
CA LYS A 49 9.51 -7.45 8.88
C LYS A 49 10.27 -7.51 7.55
N LEU A 50 9.58 -7.87 6.48
CA LEU A 50 10.12 -7.97 5.13
C LEU A 50 9.66 -6.79 4.28
N SER A 51 10.59 -6.07 3.65
CA SER A 51 10.26 -4.99 2.71
C SER A 51 10.17 -5.56 1.29
N LEU A 52 9.07 -5.27 0.61
CA LEU A 52 8.92 -5.47 -0.83
C LEU A 52 9.05 -4.11 -1.50
N ASN A 53 9.98 -3.95 -2.46
CA ASN A 53 10.32 -2.67 -3.07
C ASN A 53 10.20 -2.75 -4.59
N VAL A 54 9.25 -2.01 -5.15
CA VAL A 54 9.07 -1.90 -6.59
C VAL A 54 10.21 -1.04 -7.15
N PRO A 55 11.08 -1.60 -8.01
CA PRO A 55 12.19 -0.86 -8.58
C PRO A 55 11.66 0.19 -9.55
N VAL A 56 12.25 1.39 -9.53
CA VAL A 56 11.82 2.53 -10.36
C VAL A 56 13.00 3.09 -11.14
N LYS A 57 12.75 3.55 -12.37
CA LYS A 57 13.81 4.11 -13.22
C LYS A 57 14.33 5.43 -12.65
N HIS A 58 15.65 5.46 -12.41
CA HIS A 58 16.37 6.69 -12.12
C HIS A 58 16.64 7.43 -13.42
N LEU A 59 15.72 8.31 -13.82
CA LEU A 59 15.99 9.25 -14.90
C LEU A 59 16.99 10.28 -14.38
N LYS A 60 18.14 10.41 -15.06
CA LYS A 60 19.06 11.53 -14.87
C LYS A 60 18.36 12.80 -15.36
N SER A 61 17.55 13.41 -14.51
CA SER A 61 16.92 14.69 -14.86
C SER A 61 17.97 15.78 -14.82
N THR A 62 18.20 16.40 -15.97
CA THR A 62 19.10 17.55 -16.12
C THR A 62 18.50 18.85 -15.57
N SER A 63 17.22 18.89 -15.17
CA SER A 63 16.54 20.15 -14.81
C SER A 63 15.41 20.10 -13.77
N GLY A 64 15.15 18.99 -13.06
CA GLY A 64 14.05 19.02 -12.08
C GLY A 64 13.69 17.71 -11.38
N ARG A 65 12.96 17.84 -10.27
CA ARG A 65 12.34 16.73 -9.53
C ARG A 65 11.33 16.00 -10.42
N LYS A 66 11.28 14.67 -10.35
CA LYS A 66 10.37 13.82 -11.12
C LYS A 66 8.99 13.81 -10.47
N LYS A 67 7.92 14.05 -11.22
CA LYS A 67 6.56 13.93 -10.68
C LYS A 67 6.21 12.47 -10.36
N THR A 68 5.35 12.25 -9.36
CA THR A 68 4.92 10.90 -8.98
C THR A 68 4.21 10.19 -10.13
N LYS A 69 3.28 10.86 -10.81
CA LYS A 69 2.57 10.29 -11.98
C LYS A 69 3.50 9.83 -13.12
N ASP A 70 4.64 10.48 -13.29
CA ASP A 70 5.60 10.17 -14.36
C ASP A 70 6.62 9.10 -13.92
N THR A 71 6.42 8.47 -12.75
CA THR A 71 7.35 7.48 -12.20
C THR A 71 7.27 6.14 -12.91
N LEU A 72 8.20 5.92 -13.84
CA LEU A 72 8.39 4.63 -14.51
C LEU A 72 8.94 3.54 -13.57
N ILE A 73 8.39 2.33 -13.69
CA ILE A 73 8.89 1.10 -13.07
C ILE A 73 10.08 0.56 -13.88
N GLU A 74 11.05 -0.04 -13.19
CA GLU A 74 12.14 -0.77 -13.83
C GLU A 74 11.82 -2.27 -13.96
N ASN A 75 11.35 -2.67 -15.14
CA ASN A 75 10.94 -4.05 -15.42
C ASN A 75 12.09 -4.95 -15.90
N ASP A 76 13.33 -4.45 -16.00
CA ASP A 76 14.50 -5.29 -16.28
C ASP A 76 14.82 -6.24 -15.11
N PHE A 77 14.27 -5.99 -13.92
CA PHE A 77 14.33 -6.89 -12.77
C PHE A 77 13.01 -7.65 -12.61
N PRO A 78 13.04 -8.95 -12.27
CA PRO A 78 11.83 -9.78 -12.14
C PRO A 78 11.09 -9.54 -10.80
N TRP A 79 10.89 -8.28 -10.42
CA TRP A 79 10.37 -7.87 -9.11
C TRP A 79 8.98 -8.43 -8.82
N GLN A 80 8.10 -8.54 -9.82
CA GLN A 80 6.74 -9.05 -9.65
C GLN A 80 6.75 -10.51 -9.19
N SER A 81 7.51 -11.35 -9.90
CA SER A 81 7.65 -12.77 -9.55
C SER A 81 8.28 -12.95 -8.16
N GLN A 82 9.25 -12.09 -7.81
CA GLN A 82 9.90 -12.11 -6.49
C GLN A 82 8.91 -11.71 -5.38
N HIS A 83 8.18 -10.61 -5.58
CA HIS A 83 7.19 -10.12 -4.63
C HIS A 83 6.06 -11.13 -4.42
N PHE A 84 5.49 -11.68 -5.50
CA PHE A 84 4.43 -12.68 -5.40
C PHE A 84 4.90 -13.93 -4.67
N LYS A 85 6.11 -14.42 -4.98
CA LYS A 85 6.71 -15.54 -4.26
C LYS A 85 6.91 -15.24 -2.77
N SER A 86 7.37 -14.04 -2.43
CA SER A 86 7.52 -13.61 -1.03
C SER A 86 6.18 -13.56 -0.29
N ILE A 87 5.14 -13.00 -0.92
CA ILE A 87 3.78 -12.94 -0.37
C ILE A 87 3.24 -14.37 -0.17
N LYS A 88 3.29 -15.21 -1.20
CA LYS A 88 2.85 -16.60 -1.12
C LYS A 88 3.59 -17.37 -0.04
N THR A 89 4.92 -17.23 0.05
CA THR A 89 5.70 -17.91 1.10
C THR A 89 5.32 -17.43 2.51
N ALA A 90 5.02 -16.14 2.68
CA ALA A 90 4.64 -15.57 3.96
C ALA A 90 3.23 -16.00 4.40
N TYR A 91 2.28 -16.08 3.46
CA TYR A 91 0.85 -16.16 3.78
C TYR A 91 0.13 -17.39 3.24
N GLN A 92 0.76 -18.31 2.50
CA GLN A 92 0.09 -19.51 1.96
C GLN A 92 -0.59 -20.40 3.02
N SER A 93 -0.20 -20.27 4.29
CA SER A 93 -0.80 -21.00 5.41
C SER A 93 -1.62 -20.08 6.32
N SER A 94 -1.89 -18.84 5.90
CA SER A 94 -2.78 -17.94 6.62
C SER A 94 -4.23 -18.33 6.37
N PRO A 95 -5.16 -17.95 7.28
CA PRO A 95 -6.55 -18.39 7.20
C PRO A 95 -7.27 -17.98 5.92
N TYR A 96 -6.88 -16.86 5.29
CA TYR A 96 -7.64 -16.30 4.17
C TYR A 96 -6.87 -16.13 2.86
N PHE A 97 -5.57 -16.46 2.78
CA PHE A 97 -4.79 -16.20 1.57
C PHE A 97 -5.35 -16.91 0.32
N GLU A 98 -5.83 -18.14 0.46
CA GLU A 98 -6.37 -18.93 -0.65
C GLU A 98 -7.56 -18.27 -1.36
N PHE A 99 -8.35 -17.45 -0.64
CA PHE A 99 -9.50 -16.75 -1.23
C PHE A 99 -9.10 -15.55 -2.10
N PHE A 100 -7.87 -15.06 -1.94
CA PHE A 100 -7.37 -13.86 -2.63
C PHE A 100 -6.24 -14.17 -3.61
N GLU A 101 -5.72 -15.40 -3.62
CA GLU A 101 -4.52 -15.78 -4.37
C GLU A 101 -4.68 -15.52 -5.87
N ASP A 102 -5.80 -15.94 -6.46
CA ASP A 102 -6.06 -15.78 -7.89
C ASP A 102 -6.17 -14.30 -8.27
N ASP A 103 -6.92 -13.52 -7.49
CA ASP A 103 -7.14 -12.09 -7.77
C ASP A 103 -5.86 -11.27 -7.62
N ILE A 104 -5.09 -11.48 -6.55
CA ILE A 104 -3.84 -10.76 -6.34
C ILE A 104 -2.78 -11.17 -7.37
N SER A 105 -2.82 -12.40 -7.89
CA SER A 105 -1.88 -12.87 -8.91
C SER A 105 -1.97 -12.05 -10.21
N ASN A 106 -3.14 -11.47 -10.51
CA ASN A 106 -3.35 -10.62 -11.68
C ASN A 106 -2.49 -9.35 -11.61
N ILE A 107 -2.32 -8.76 -10.42
CA ILE A 107 -1.43 -7.61 -10.20
C ILE A 107 0.04 -8.01 -10.50
N PHE A 108 0.45 -9.22 -10.17
CA PHE A 108 1.83 -9.66 -10.42
C PHE A 108 2.07 -10.17 -11.85
N SER A 109 1.01 -10.35 -12.63
CA SER A 109 1.08 -10.80 -14.02
C SER A 109 0.94 -9.66 -15.03
N LYS A 110 0.33 -8.53 -14.63
CA LYS A 110 0.16 -7.35 -15.47
C LYS A 110 1.47 -6.57 -15.66
N ASN A 111 1.83 -6.23 -16.89
CA ASN A 111 3.01 -5.40 -17.16
C ASN A 111 2.71 -3.91 -16.92
N TYR A 112 3.25 -3.34 -15.84
CA TYR A 112 3.06 -1.93 -15.49
C TYR A 112 4.18 -1.05 -16.03
N VAL A 113 3.81 0.04 -16.68
CA VAL A 113 4.76 1.08 -17.13
C VAL A 113 4.97 2.13 -16.03
N TYR A 114 3.88 2.64 -15.45
CA TYR A 114 3.92 3.67 -14.40
C TYR A 114 3.60 3.08 -13.02
N LEU A 115 4.30 3.62 -12.00
CA LEU A 115 4.11 3.24 -10.60
C LEU A 115 2.70 3.58 -10.11
N VAL A 116 2.16 4.73 -10.52
CA VAL A 116 0.81 5.16 -10.11
C VAL A 116 -0.26 4.17 -10.57
N ASP A 117 -0.11 3.55 -11.75
CA ASP A 117 -1.07 2.57 -12.26
C ASP A 117 -1.06 1.30 -11.39
N LEU A 118 0.13 0.84 -10.99
CA LEU A 118 0.26 -0.24 -10.02
C LEU A 118 -0.37 0.14 -8.67
N ASN A 119 -0.12 1.34 -8.15
CA ASN A 119 -0.69 1.77 -6.87
C ASN A 119 -2.23 1.78 -6.90
N ILE A 120 -2.81 2.27 -8.00
CA ILE A 120 -4.27 2.29 -8.18
C ILE A 120 -4.83 0.87 -8.27
N ASP A 121 -4.20 -0.04 -9.01
CA ASP A 121 -4.66 -1.43 -9.06
C ASP A 121 -4.54 -2.13 -7.71
N THR A 122 -3.48 -1.86 -6.93
CA THR A 122 -3.39 -2.38 -5.55
C THR A 122 -4.48 -1.81 -4.65
N TYR A 123 -4.83 -0.52 -4.83
CA TYR A 123 -5.94 0.09 -4.11
C TYR A 123 -7.27 -0.59 -4.46
N LEU A 124 -7.56 -0.74 -5.76
CA LEU A 124 -8.79 -1.34 -6.27
C LEU A 124 -8.97 -2.78 -5.78
N PHE A 125 -7.91 -3.60 -5.86
CA PHE A 125 -7.93 -4.96 -5.33
C PHE A 125 -8.29 -5.00 -3.83
N VAL A 126 -7.66 -4.15 -3.03
CA VAL A 126 -7.93 -4.15 -1.58
C VAL A 126 -9.33 -3.64 -1.27
N THR A 127 -9.80 -2.59 -1.95
CA THR A 127 -11.17 -2.10 -1.72
C THR A 127 -12.22 -3.11 -2.15
N ASP A 128 -11.97 -3.87 -3.21
CA ASP A 128 -12.84 -4.97 -3.63
C ASP A 128 -12.84 -6.10 -2.57
N ALA A 129 -11.66 -6.50 -2.09
CA ALA A 129 -11.51 -7.49 -1.01
C ALA A 129 -12.19 -7.06 0.30
N LEU A 130 -12.20 -5.77 0.61
CA LEU A 130 -12.89 -5.19 1.77
C LEU A 130 -14.37 -4.87 1.50
N GLN A 131 -14.86 -5.07 0.27
CA GLN A 131 -16.22 -4.73 -0.17
C GLN A 131 -16.56 -3.24 0.04
N ILE A 132 -15.57 -2.36 -0.14
CA ILE A 132 -15.70 -0.91 0.00
C ILE A 132 -16.03 -0.30 -1.37
N SER A 133 -17.19 0.33 -1.47
CA SER A 133 -17.61 1.09 -2.65
C SER A 133 -17.37 2.60 -2.44
N GLN A 134 -16.11 3.03 -2.50
CA GLN A 134 -15.74 4.45 -2.46
C GLN A 134 -15.18 4.92 -3.80
N GLU A 135 -15.77 5.98 -4.35
CA GLU A 135 -15.21 6.66 -5.50
C GLU A 135 -13.92 7.39 -5.13
N TYR A 136 -12.94 7.35 -6.05
CA TYR A 136 -11.73 8.14 -5.94
C TYR A 136 -11.57 9.04 -7.17
N SER A 137 -10.87 10.15 -6.97
CA SER A 137 -10.40 11.01 -8.06
C SER A 137 -8.90 11.27 -7.92
N LYS A 138 -8.30 11.95 -8.90
CA LYS A 138 -6.87 12.29 -8.88
C LYS A 138 -6.68 13.80 -8.99
N THR A 139 -5.64 14.33 -8.37
CA THR A 139 -5.29 15.74 -8.48
C THR A 139 -4.93 16.11 -9.93
N LYS A 140 -5.26 17.36 -10.30
CA LYS A 140 -4.87 17.99 -11.57
C LYS A 140 -3.75 19.02 -11.39
N THR A 141 -3.61 19.55 -10.18
CA THR A 141 -2.60 20.51 -9.76
C THR A 141 -2.10 20.14 -8.37
N TYR A 142 -0.84 20.46 -8.09
CA TYR A 142 -0.26 20.28 -6.76
C TYR A 142 -0.60 21.47 -5.87
N GLU A 143 -1.15 21.19 -4.69
CA GLU A 143 -1.42 22.18 -3.65
C GLU A 143 -0.56 21.90 -2.42
N MET A 144 0.18 22.92 -1.98
CA MET A 144 1.07 22.78 -0.82
C MET A 144 0.27 22.67 0.48
N THR A 145 -0.77 23.49 0.62
CA THR A 145 -1.67 23.55 1.78
C THR A 145 -3.11 23.38 1.30
N PRO A 146 -3.57 22.14 1.05
CA PRO A 146 -4.95 21.89 0.66
C PRO A 146 -5.90 22.28 1.80
N SER A 147 -7.12 22.68 1.47
CA SER A 147 -8.19 22.98 2.44
C SER A 147 -8.91 21.73 2.96
N LEU A 148 -8.55 20.56 2.44
CA LEU A 148 -9.13 19.25 2.76
C LEU A 148 -8.30 18.56 3.84
N ASN A 149 -8.86 17.49 4.44
CA ASN A 149 -8.09 16.60 5.30
C ASN A 149 -6.93 16.00 4.50
N ASP A 150 -5.70 16.26 4.94
CA ASP A 150 -4.47 15.90 4.22
C ASP A 150 -3.75 14.75 4.93
N TYR A 151 -3.83 13.55 4.35
CA TYR A 151 -3.19 12.34 4.87
C TYR A 151 -1.96 11.93 4.06
N ARG A 152 -1.37 12.86 3.27
CA ARG A 152 -0.17 12.54 2.45
C ARG A 152 1.02 12.04 3.29
N GLU A 153 1.09 12.42 4.57
CA GLU A 153 2.11 11.97 5.51
C GLU A 153 2.05 10.47 5.84
N LEU A 154 0.89 9.81 5.70
CA LEU A 154 0.76 8.36 5.89
C LEU A 154 1.57 7.56 4.87
N ALA A 155 1.98 8.18 3.76
CA ALA A 155 2.85 7.57 2.77
C ALA A 155 4.33 7.51 3.19
N ILE A 156 4.73 8.19 4.27
CA ILE A 156 6.11 8.22 4.73
C ILE A 156 6.41 6.90 5.45
N ALA A 157 7.31 6.08 4.88
CA ALA A 157 7.58 4.74 5.40
C ALA A 157 8.67 4.70 6.48
N LYS A 158 9.51 5.74 6.56
CA LYS A 158 10.58 5.86 7.55
C LYS A 158 10.38 7.16 8.32
N ASN A 159 10.31 7.07 9.65
CA ASN A 159 9.99 8.20 10.52
C ASN A 159 8.65 8.87 10.16
N GLY A 160 7.70 8.09 9.63
CA GLY A 160 6.35 8.57 9.35
C GLY A 160 5.48 8.61 10.61
N VAL A 161 4.19 8.84 10.42
CA VAL A 161 3.20 8.90 11.50
C VAL A 161 3.18 7.57 12.25
N PHE A 162 3.32 7.65 13.58
CA PHE A 162 3.06 6.50 14.45
C PHE A 162 1.54 6.36 14.59
N VAL A 163 1.01 5.22 14.17
CA VAL A 163 -0.41 4.90 14.31
C VAL A 163 -0.52 3.68 15.21
N ALA A 164 -1.24 3.84 16.32
CA ALA A 164 -1.49 2.77 17.27
C ALA A 164 -2.51 1.80 16.65
N THR A 165 -2.04 0.65 16.18
CA THR A 165 -2.88 -0.42 15.66
C THR A 165 -3.15 -1.46 16.75
N LYS A 166 -4.40 -1.90 16.90
CA LYS A 166 -4.76 -2.98 17.82
C LYS A 166 -4.03 -4.27 17.44
N GLU A 167 -3.59 -5.06 18.41
CA GLU A 167 -2.97 -6.35 18.08
C GLU A 167 -3.99 -7.33 17.50
N TYR A 168 -3.58 -8.10 16.51
CA TYR A 168 -4.30 -9.24 15.93
C TYR A 168 -3.30 -10.37 15.69
N THR A 169 -3.79 -11.58 15.43
CA THR A 169 -2.89 -12.74 15.24
C THR A 169 -2.17 -12.60 13.91
N GLN A 170 -0.84 -12.70 13.92
CA GLN A 170 -0.02 -12.63 12.71
C GLN A 170 0.76 -13.93 12.51
N MET A 171 1.03 -14.31 11.26
CA MET A 171 1.66 -15.60 10.91
C MET A 171 2.89 -15.98 11.74
N PHE A 172 3.72 -15.01 12.12
CA PHE A 172 4.98 -15.24 12.82
C PHE A 172 5.09 -14.48 14.15
N ASP A 173 3.97 -14.01 14.71
CA ASP A 173 3.95 -13.27 15.98
C ASP A 173 4.63 -14.03 17.14
N HIS A 174 4.47 -15.35 17.18
CA HIS A 174 5.13 -16.23 18.15
C HIS A 174 6.67 -16.22 18.05
N LYS A 175 7.25 -15.76 16.92
CA LYS A 175 8.70 -15.70 16.70
C LYS A 175 9.28 -14.32 16.98
N HIS A 176 8.64 -13.26 16.44
CA HIS A 176 9.20 -11.90 16.49
C HIS A 176 8.26 -10.86 17.10
N GLY A 177 7.18 -11.30 17.75
CA GLY A 177 6.14 -10.46 18.31
C GLY A 177 5.20 -9.87 17.26
N PHE A 178 4.23 -9.10 17.71
CA PHE A 178 3.34 -8.34 16.84
C PHE A 178 4.10 -7.20 16.15
N ILE A 179 3.88 -7.03 14.84
CA ILE A 179 4.45 -5.93 14.05
C ILE A 179 3.31 -5.00 13.63
N PRO A 180 3.22 -3.79 14.21
CA PRO A 180 2.15 -2.85 13.89
C PRO A 180 2.32 -2.26 12.48
N ASN A 181 1.19 -1.82 11.93
CA ASN A 181 1.11 -1.05 10.69
C ASN A 181 1.88 -1.66 9.50
N LEU A 182 1.75 -2.98 9.34
CA LEU A 182 2.17 -3.67 8.11
C LEU A 182 1.28 -3.25 6.93
N SER A 183 1.62 -3.77 5.76
CA SER A 183 0.76 -3.72 4.58
C SER A 183 -0.62 -4.28 4.92
N ILE A 184 -1.66 -3.69 4.35
CA ILE A 184 -3.04 -4.17 4.47
C ILE A 184 -3.21 -5.64 4.08
N LEU A 185 -2.33 -6.18 3.23
CA LEU A 185 -2.31 -7.60 2.88
C LEU A 185 -2.18 -8.50 4.10
N ASP A 186 -1.36 -8.12 5.09
CA ASP A 186 -1.20 -8.90 6.31
C ASP A 186 -2.54 -9.02 7.05
N LEU A 187 -3.24 -7.90 7.21
CA LEU A 187 -4.55 -7.89 7.85
C LEU A 187 -5.59 -8.69 7.05
N LEU A 188 -5.68 -8.49 5.73
CA LEU A 188 -6.61 -9.22 4.88
C LEU A 188 -6.41 -10.73 4.95
N PHE A 189 -5.16 -11.18 4.90
CA PHE A 189 -4.83 -12.60 4.86
C PHE A 189 -4.98 -13.28 6.22
N MET A 190 -4.91 -12.52 7.32
CA MET A 190 -5.09 -13.03 8.68
C MET A 190 -6.55 -12.95 9.15
N GLU A 191 -7.23 -11.84 8.89
CA GLU A 191 -8.55 -11.52 9.46
C GLU A 191 -9.70 -11.63 8.44
N GLY A 192 -9.41 -11.65 7.14
CA GLY A 192 -10.41 -11.81 6.09
C GLY A 192 -11.57 -10.81 6.25
N PRO A 193 -12.83 -11.25 6.38
CA PRO A 193 -13.98 -10.37 6.61
C PRO A 193 -13.87 -9.46 7.85
N ASN A 194 -13.14 -9.87 8.90
CA ASN A 194 -12.95 -9.05 10.11
C ASN A 194 -12.00 -7.87 9.88
N ALA A 195 -11.26 -7.85 8.76
CA ALA A 195 -10.36 -6.75 8.43
C ALA A 195 -11.10 -5.41 8.34
N LEU A 196 -12.33 -5.40 7.82
CA LEU A 196 -13.13 -4.18 7.73
C LEU A 196 -13.42 -3.59 9.11
N THR A 197 -13.98 -4.38 10.02
CA THR A 197 -14.27 -3.96 11.40
C THR A 197 -13.01 -3.53 12.14
N TYR A 198 -11.89 -4.22 11.93
CA TYR A 198 -10.61 -3.84 12.50
C TYR A 198 -10.17 -2.42 12.06
N LEU A 199 -10.35 -2.09 10.78
CA LEU A 199 -9.98 -0.79 10.25
C LEU A 199 -10.91 0.33 10.74
N GLU A 200 -12.20 0.05 10.88
CA GLU A 200 -13.19 0.98 11.45
C GLU A 200 -12.85 1.37 12.89
N ASP A 201 -12.35 0.41 13.68
CA ASP A 201 -11.94 0.60 15.07
C ASP A 201 -10.54 1.24 15.22
N THR A 202 -9.80 1.44 14.13
CA THR A 202 -8.42 1.95 14.15
C THR A 202 -8.42 3.49 14.14
N ASN A 203 -7.95 4.11 15.22
CA ASN A 203 -7.82 5.57 15.29
C ASN A 203 -6.62 6.08 14.49
N ILE A 204 -6.85 7.08 13.64
CA ILE A 204 -5.84 7.76 12.80
C ILE A 204 -5.50 9.14 13.36
#